data_AF-A0A443YEZ5-F1
#
_entry.id   AF-A0A443YEZ5-F1
#
_cell.length_a   1.000
_cell.length_b   1.000
_cell.length_c   1.000
_cell.angle_alpha   90.00
_cell.angle_beta   90.00
_cell.angle_gamma   90.00
#
_symmetry.space_group_name_H-M   'P 1'
#
loop_
_entity.id
_entity.type
_entity.pdbx_description
1 polymer ?
#
loop_
_entity_poly.entity_id
_entity_poly.type
_entity_poly.pdbx_seq_one_letter_code
_entity_poly.pdbx_strand_id
1 'polypeptide(L)'
;MAIKTGGGFLNEINVTPFVDVMLVLLIIFMVTAPLMTQGVEVDLPTTRTVKNLPQDSEHLVLSVKKDGTLFLDEYQVGLDELEEHLKRLVSKQKKQL
;
A
#
# COMPACT_ATOMS: atom_id res chain seq x y z
N MET A 1 -39.34 21.75 76.12
CA MET A 1 -39.86 21.41 74.78
C MET A 1 -38.95 22.08 73.76
N ALA A 2 -38.17 21.30 73.03
CA ALA A 2 -37.10 21.76 72.16
C ALA A 2 -37.50 21.58 70.69
N ILE A 3 -37.38 22.64 69.89
CA ILE A 3 -37.38 22.53 68.43
C ILE A 3 -35.97 22.92 67.97
N LYS A 4 -35.18 21.90 67.64
CA LYS A 4 -33.90 22.03 66.94
C LYS A 4 -34.22 21.95 65.45
N THR A 5 -34.22 23.10 64.78
CA THR A 5 -34.37 23.20 63.32
C THR A 5 -33.20 22.49 62.65
N GLY A 6 -33.48 21.37 62.00
CA GLY A 6 -32.56 20.74 61.05
C GLY A 6 -32.56 21.54 59.74
N GLY A 7 -31.38 21.74 59.17
CA GLY A 7 -31.25 22.33 57.85
C GLY A 7 -29.81 22.73 57.55
N GLY A 8 -29.12 21.90 56.76
CA GLY A 8 -27.90 22.29 56.07
C GLY A 8 -26.64 21.57 56.53
N PHE A 9 -26.56 20.25 56.34
CA PHE A 9 -25.25 19.63 56.09
C PHE A 9 -24.91 19.89 54.63
N LEU A 10 -24.27 21.01 54.33
CA LEU A 10 -23.61 21.19 53.05
C LEU A 10 -22.39 20.27 53.07
N ASN A 11 -22.53 19.09 52.43
CA ASN A 11 -21.41 18.21 52.16
C ASN A 11 -20.50 18.94 51.18
N GLU A 12 -19.42 19.52 51.71
CA GLU A 12 -18.35 20.10 50.93
C GLU A 12 -17.77 18.99 50.03
N ILE A 13 -17.94 19.14 48.71
CA ILE A 13 -17.39 18.16 47.77
C ILE A 13 -15.88 18.24 47.90
N ASN A 14 -15.21 17.10 48.11
CA ASN A 14 -13.76 17.06 48.11
C ASN A 14 -13.26 17.32 46.67
N VAL A 15 -12.91 18.58 46.38
CA VAL A 15 -12.51 19.04 45.04
C VAL A 15 -11.14 18.49 44.66
N THR A 16 -10.25 18.23 45.62
CA THR A 16 -8.86 17.83 45.34
C THR A 16 -8.76 16.48 44.63
N PRO A 17 -9.43 15.39 45.09
CA PRO A 17 -9.47 14.14 44.34
C PRO A 17 -10.25 14.24 43.02
N PHE A 18 -11.26 15.11 42.94
CA PHE A 18 -12.06 15.27 41.73
C PHE A 18 -11.23 15.90 40.61
N VAL A 19 -10.46 16.93 40.94
CA VAL A 19 -9.54 17.59 39.99
C VAL A 19 -8.45 16.62 39.53
N ASP A 20 -7.91 15.79 40.43
CA ASP A 20 -6.90 14.78 40.06
C ASP A 20 -7.43 13.78 39.01
N VAL A 21 -8.63 13.23 39.23
CA VAL A 21 -9.29 12.33 38.26
C VAL A 21 -9.53 13.03 36.91
N MET A 22 -9.99 14.28 36.93
CA MET A 22 -10.20 15.06 35.70
C MET A 22 -8.88 15.33 34.96
N LEU A 23 -7.80 15.66 35.68
CA LEU A 23 -6.48 15.90 35.09
C LEU A 23 -5.89 14.62 34.47
N VAL A 24 -6.05 13.47 35.13
CA VAL A 24 -5.64 12.16 34.56
C VAL A 24 -6.35 11.87 33.24
N LEU A 25 -7.66 12.13 33.15
CA LEU A 25 -8.41 11.95 31.90
C LEU A 25 -7.90 12.88 30.78
N LEU A 26 -7.58 14.13 31.10
CA LEU A 26 -7.00 15.06 30.13
C LEU A 26 -5.63 14.61 29.61
N ILE A 27 -4.78 14.07 30.49
CA ILE A 27 -3.47 13.53 30.11
C ILE A 27 -3.64 12.32 29.19
N ILE A 28 -4.57 11.40 29.48
CA ILE A 28 -4.86 10.24 28.61
C ILE A 28 -5.26 10.71 27.20
N PHE A 29 -6.17 11.69 27.10
CA PHE A 29 -6.56 12.22 25.80
C PHE A 29 -5.41 12.92 25.06
N MET A 30 -4.56 13.68 25.77
CA MET A 30 -3.39 14.33 25.19
C MET A 30 -2.35 13.33 24.66
N VAL A 31 -2.16 12.20 25.35
CA VAL A 31 -1.17 11.16 24.97
C VAL A 31 -1.68 10.25 23.86
N THR A 32 -2.99 9.97 23.80
CA THR A 32 -3.57 9.08 22.77
C THR A 32 -3.64 9.74 21.39
N ALA A 33 -3.79 11.06 21.30
CA ALA A 33 -3.82 11.80 20.02
C ALA A 33 -2.57 11.60 19.12
N PRO A 34 -1.31 11.75 19.61
CA PRO A 34 -0.11 11.53 18.79
C PRO A 34 0.12 10.06 18.40
N LEU A 35 -0.55 9.11 19.06
CA LEU A 35 -0.46 7.69 18.69
C LEU A 35 -1.32 7.34 17.47
N MET A 36 -2.30 8.18 17.11
CA MET A 36 -3.15 7.95 15.94
C MET A 36 -2.45 8.26 14.59
N THR A 37 -1.24 8.82 14.60
CA THR A 37 -0.54 9.26 13.37
C THR A 37 0.64 8.38 12.97
N GLN A 38 0.99 7.35 13.75
CA GLN A 38 2.06 6.41 13.37
C GLN A 38 1.52 5.21 12.60
N GLY A 39 1.03 5.47 11.38
CA GLY A 39 0.97 4.47 10.33
C GLY A 39 2.13 4.73 9.38
N VAL A 40 3.20 3.93 9.45
CA VAL A 40 4.18 3.94 8.35
C VAL A 40 3.45 3.41 7.12
N GLU A 41 3.28 4.25 6.11
CA GLU A 41 2.75 3.84 4.81
C GLU A 41 3.82 2.96 4.16
N VAL A 42 3.70 1.65 4.39
CA VAL A 42 4.59 0.66 3.81
C VAL A 42 4.12 0.37 2.39
N ASP A 43 4.77 1.01 1.42
CA ASP A 43 4.75 0.56 0.04
C ASP A 43 5.52 -0.76 -0.04
N LEU A 44 4.81 -1.86 0.24
CA LEU A 44 5.34 -3.19 -0.05
C LEU A 44 5.56 -3.28 -1.56
N PRO A 45 6.80 -3.49 -2.05
CA PRO A 45 7.02 -3.72 -3.46
C PRO A 45 6.23 -4.98 -3.83
N THR A 46 5.18 -4.80 -4.62
CA THR A 46 4.48 -5.93 -5.21
C THR A 46 5.49 -6.55 -6.14
N THR A 47 5.92 -7.78 -5.85
CA THR A 47 6.55 -8.58 -6.88
C THR A 47 5.60 -8.51 -8.07
N ARG A 48 6.11 -8.12 -9.24
CA ARG A 48 5.48 -8.52 -10.48
C ARG A 48 5.61 -10.05 -10.51
N THR A 49 4.78 -10.75 -9.72
CA THR A 49 4.27 -12.05 -10.12
C THR A 49 3.91 -11.80 -11.55
N VAL A 50 4.68 -12.37 -12.48
CA VAL A 50 4.48 -12.22 -13.90
C VAL A 50 3.00 -12.46 -14.08
N LYS A 51 2.23 -11.36 -14.20
CA LYS A 51 0.78 -11.40 -14.12
C LYS A 51 0.44 -12.26 -15.30
N ASN A 52 0.10 -13.52 -15.02
CA ASN A 52 0.10 -14.65 -15.95
C ASN A 52 0.19 -14.09 -17.35
N LEU A 53 1.42 -14.07 -17.88
CA LEU A 53 1.76 -13.46 -19.16
C LEU A 53 0.55 -13.70 -20.06
N PRO A 54 -0.23 -12.67 -20.46
CA PRO A 54 -1.61 -12.90 -20.89
C PRO A 54 -1.56 -14.04 -21.88
N GLN A 55 -2.27 -15.14 -21.60
CA GLN A 55 -2.17 -16.36 -22.41
C GLN A 55 -2.52 -16.09 -23.88
N ASP A 56 -3.14 -14.93 -24.14
CA ASP A 56 -3.49 -14.37 -25.44
C ASP A 56 -2.57 -13.25 -25.96
N SER A 57 -1.42 -13.01 -25.35
CA SER A 57 -0.36 -12.31 -26.10
C SER A 57 0.39 -13.37 -26.88
N GLU A 58 0.24 -13.35 -28.20
CA GLU A 58 1.22 -13.93 -29.11
C GLU A 58 2.56 -13.23 -28.80
N HIS A 59 3.35 -13.85 -27.91
CA HIS A 59 4.67 -13.35 -27.57
C HIS A 59 5.61 -13.79 -28.66
N LEU A 60 6.35 -12.83 -29.17
CA LEU A 60 7.41 -13.10 -30.13
C LEU A 60 8.67 -13.54 -29.38
N VAL A 61 9.15 -14.76 -29.63
CA VAL A 61 10.33 -15.30 -28.95
C VAL A 61 11.54 -15.19 -29.87
N LEU A 62 12.50 -14.33 -29.52
CA LEU A 62 13.79 -14.27 -30.20
C LEU A 62 14.82 -15.14 -29.46
N SER A 63 15.27 -16.21 -30.12
CA SER A 63 16.32 -17.09 -29.62
C SER A 63 17.64 -16.84 -30.35
N VAL A 64 18.72 -16.72 -29.58
CA VAL A 64 20.08 -16.54 -30.10
C VAL A 64 20.91 -17.76 -29.73
N LYS A 65 21.37 -18.52 -30.71
CA LYS A 65 22.24 -19.67 -30.48
C LYS A 65 23.70 -19.23 -30.35
N LYS A 66 24.53 -20.11 -29.77
CA LYS A 66 25.97 -19.85 -29.52
C LYS A 66 26.78 -19.63 -30.80
N ASP A 67 26.29 -20.13 -31.93
CA ASP A 67 26.87 -19.95 -33.26
C ASP A 67 26.47 -18.61 -33.92
N GLY A 68 25.71 -17.75 -33.21
CA GLY A 68 25.25 -16.47 -33.73
C GLY A 68 24.01 -16.58 -34.62
N THR A 69 23.44 -17.78 -34.79
CA THR A 69 22.20 -17.93 -35.56
C THR A 69 21.00 -17.44 -34.74
N LEU A 70 20.12 -16.69 -35.43
CA LEU A 70 18.94 -16.06 -34.84
C LEU A 70 17.71 -16.85 -35.26
N PHE A 71 16.84 -17.13 -34.29
CA PHE A 71 15.57 -17.79 -34.50
C PHE A 71 14.46 -16.91 -33.95
N LEU A 72 13.46 -16.64 -34.77
CA LEU A 72 12.22 -16.00 -34.38
C LEU A 72 11.15 -17.09 -34.29
N ASP A 73 10.75 -17.42 -33.07
CA ASP A 73 9.98 -18.61 -32.73
C ASP A 73 10.67 -19.88 -33.25
N GLU A 74 10.13 -20.51 -34.30
CA GLU A 74 10.71 -21.71 -34.94
C GLU A 74 11.44 -21.42 -36.25
N TYR A 75 11.41 -20.17 -36.74
CA TYR A 75 11.98 -19.80 -38.03
C TYR A 75 13.37 -19.16 -37.87
N GLN A 76 14.35 -19.67 -38.60
CA GLN A 76 15.65 -19.02 -38.68
C GLN A 76 15.54 -17.72 -39.48
N VAL A 77 16.10 -16.63 -38.94
CA VAL A 77 16.09 -15.31 -39.60
C VAL A 77 17.51 -14.75 -39.66
N GLY A 78 17.84 -14.10 -40.78
CA GLY A 78 19.09 -13.35 -40.90
C GLY A 78 19.04 -12.05 -40.08
N LEU A 79 20.20 -11.54 -39.65
CA LEU A 79 20.27 -10.26 -38.95
C LEU A 79 19.71 -9.11 -39.80
N ASP A 80 19.99 -9.14 -41.11
CA ASP A 80 19.54 -8.12 -42.07
C ASP A 80 18.02 -8.14 -42.28
N GLU A 81 17.39 -9.30 -42.13
CA GLU A 81 15.95 -9.50 -42.31
C GLU A 81 15.16 -9.33 -40.99
N LEU A 82 15.84 -9.46 -39.84
CA LEU A 82 15.23 -9.40 -38.52
C LEU A 82 14.54 -8.06 -38.26
N GLU A 83 15.16 -6.94 -38.63
CA GLU A 83 14.58 -5.62 -38.41
C GLU A 83 13.27 -5.43 -39.19
N GLU A 84 13.25 -5.87 -40.45
CA GLU A 84 12.06 -5.79 -41.29
C GLU A 84 10.95 -6.71 -40.77
N HIS A 85 11.30 -7.93 -40.35
CA HIS A 85 10.36 -8.88 -39.76
C HIS A 85 9.77 -8.39 -38.44
N LEU A 86 10.61 -7.85 -37.53
CA LEU A 86 10.15 -7.28 -36.27
C LEU A 86 9.24 -6.06 -36.50
N LYS A 87 9.62 -5.14 -37.40
CA LYS A 87 8.78 -3.97 -37.72
C LYS A 87 7.43 -4.37 -38.30
N ARG A 88 7.38 -5.36 -39.19
CA ARG A 88 6.12 -5.88 -39.75
C ARG A 88 5.23 -6.52 -38.67
N LEU A 89 5.82 -7.29 -37.76
CA LEU A 89 5.07 -7.97 -36.70
C LEU A 89 4.59 -7.01 -35.59
N VAL A 90 5.43 -6.07 -35.18
CA VAL A 90 5.11 -5.05 -34.16
C VAL A 90 4.14 -4.00 -34.69
N SER A 91 4.25 -3.57 -35.95
CA SER A 91 3.24 -2.65 -36.52
C SER A 91 1.85 -3.29 -36.66
N LYS A 92 1.80 -4.61 -36.88
CA LYS A 92 0.55 -5.38 -36.91
C LYS A 92 -0.05 -5.55 -35.52
N GLN A 93 0.79 -5.78 -34.49
CA GLN A 93 0.40 -5.71 -33.08
C GLN A 93 0.57 -4.30 -32.55
N LYS A 94 -0.38 -3.40 -32.82
CA LYS A 94 -0.42 -2.04 -32.25
C LYS A 94 -0.69 -2.07 -30.72
N LYS A 95 0.19 -2.72 -29.95
CA LYS A 95 0.16 -2.84 -28.50
C LYS A 95 1.11 -1.78 -27.96
N GLN A 96 0.52 -0.83 -27.25
CA GLN A 96 1.17 0.31 -26.62
C GLN A 96 2.34 -0.18 -25.76
N LEU A 97 3.53 0.37 -26.02
CA LEU A 97 4.65 0.34 -25.08
C LEU A 97 4.34 1.24 -23.89
#